data_AF-A0A7L2LD03-F1
#
_entry.id   AF-A0A7L2LD03-F1
#
_cell.length_a   1.000
_cell.length_b   1.000
_cell.length_c   1.000
_cell.angle_alpha   90.00
_cell.angle_beta   90.00
_cell.angle_gamma   90.00
#
_symmetry.space_group_name_H-M   'P 1'
#
loop_
_entity.id
_entity.type
_entity.pdbx_description
1 polymer ?
#
loop_
_entity_poly.entity_id
_entity_poly.type
_entity_poly.pdbx_seq_one_letter_code
_entity_poly.pdbx_strand_id
1 'polypeptide(L)'
;MIARLGKEINNPESICYWAQKVLGALGGGTGGVTVGATTCHRVSPTQNKIPVLSPALTDGSLGDMIFFHSYKRPGLVLDIVEDLRLINTQAIFAAKTGMIILGGGLVKHHIANANLMRNGADFSVYVNTAQEFDGSDSGARPDEAVSWGKIRVDATPVKVYADASLVFPLLVAE
;
A
#
# COMPACT_ATOMS: atom_id res chain seq x y z
N MET A 1 -27.41 15.96 11.15
CA MET A 1 -26.92 15.02 10.12
C MET A 1 -25.40 14.80 10.15
N ILE A 2 -24.53 15.83 10.25
CA ILE A 2 -23.06 15.61 10.34
C ILE A 2 -22.58 15.20 11.75
N ALA A 3 -23.28 15.58 12.82
CA ALA A 3 -23.07 15.00 14.17
C ALA A 3 -23.43 13.49 14.26
N ARG A 4 -23.97 12.91 13.19
CA ARG A 4 -24.42 11.51 13.12
C ARG A 4 -23.31 10.57 12.64
N LEU A 5 -22.46 11.02 11.69
CA LEU A 5 -21.28 10.26 11.22
C LEU A 5 -20.34 9.83 12.36
N GLY A 6 -20.08 10.71 13.34
CA GLY A 6 -19.23 10.38 14.48
C GLY A 6 -19.82 9.35 15.47
N LYS A 7 -21.15 9.17 15.48
CA LYS A 7 -21.83 8.16 16.30
C LYS A 7 -22.03 6.85 15.54
N GLU A 8 -22.38 6.90 14.26
CA GLU A 8 -22.65 5.70 13.45
C GLU A 8 -21.36 4.92 13.09
N ILE A 9 -20.18 5.55 13.02
CA ILE A 9 -18.88 4.85 12.86
C ILE A 9 -18.53 3.95 14.08
N ASN A 10 -19.22 4.10 15.22
CA ASN A 10 -19.04 3.25 16.41
C ASN A 10 -20.16 2.21 16.59
N ASN A 11 -21.07 2.03 15.61
CA ASN A 11 -22.10 1.01 15.66
C ASN A 11 -21.55 -0.35 15.16
N PRO A 12 -21.65 -1.46 15.94
CA PRO A 12 -21.16 -2.78 15.52
C PRO A 12 -21.83 -3.34 14.25
N GLU A 13 -23.00 -2.84 13.83
CA GLU A 13 -23.66 -3.27 12.58
C GLU A 13 -23.31 -2.40 11.36
N SER A 14 -22.42 -1.41 11.49
CA SER A 14 -22.03 -0.57 10.36
C SER A 14 -21.06 -1.27 9.41
N ILE A 15 -21.56 -1.60 8.21
CA ILE A 15 -20.77 -2.17 7.10
C ILE A 15 -19.83 -1.09 6.56
N CYS A 16 -18.59 -1.10 7.03
CA CYS A 16 -17.54 -0.20 6.54
C CYS A 16 -17.05 -0.62 5.14
N TYR A 17 -17.02 0.33 4.20
CA TYR A 17 -16.23 0.19 2.97
C TYR A 17 -14.81 0.75 3.22
N TRP A 18 -13.82 -0.13 3.03
CA TRP A 18 -12.37 0.01 3.15
C TRP A 18 -11.74 1.37 3.53
N ALA A 19 -11.98 1.82 4.75
CA ALA A 19 -11.22 2.83 5.49
C ALA A 19 -11.35 2.52 6.99
N GLN A 20 -10.35 2.83 7.79
CA GLN A 20 -9.96 1.86 8.81
C GLN A 20 -9.44 2.54 10.12
N LYS A 21 -9.09 1.79 11.18
CA LYS A 21 -8.89 2.32 12.56
C LYS A 21 -8.05 1.39 13.49
N VAL A 22 -6.75 1.62 13.72
CA VAL A 22 -5.92 0.82 14.69
C VAL A 22 -6.45 0.92 16.12
N LEU A 23 -6.39 -0.18 16.88
CA LEU A 23 -6.47 -0.16 18.34
C LEU A 23 -5.28 -0.93 18.94
N GLY A 24 -4.22 -0.19 19.30
CA GLY A 24 -3.11 -0.69 20.11
C GLY A 24 -3.25 -0.14 21.52
N ALA A 25 -3.33 -1.02 22.52
CA ALA A 25 -3.54 -0.60 23.90
C ALA A 25 -2.22 -0.16 24.57
N LEU A 26 -2.13 1.12 24.94
CA LEU A 26 -1.25 1.62 26.00
C LEU A 26 -2.03 2.61 26.88
N GLY A 27 -1.66 2.67 28.15
CA GLY A 27 -2.50 3.19 29.25
C GLY A 27 -2.70 4.70 29.31
N GLY A 28 -3.66 5.10 30.14
CA GLY A 28 -4.22 6.45 30.23
C GLY A 28 -3.26 7.60 30.53
N GLY A 29 -3.65 8.78 30.04
CA GLY A 29 -3.03 10.08 30.32
C GLY A 29 -3.86 11.19 29.67
N THR A 30 -4.14 12.25 30.42
CA THR A 30 -4.98 13.38 29.98
C THR A 30 -4.19 14.44 29.20
N GLY A 31 -4.76 14.94 28.11
CA GLY A 31 -4.46 16.28 27.58
C GLY A 31 -3.77 16.33 26.20
N GLY A 32 -4.39 17.03 25.25
CA GLY A 32 -3.82 17.36 23.94
C GLY A 32 -4.16 16.37 22.82
N VAL A 33 -5.10 16.73 21.95
CA VAL A 33 -5.38 15.98 20.71
C VAL A 33 -4.43 16.45 19.61
N THR A 34 -3.18 16.00 19.69
CA THR A 34 -2.27 16.01 18.54
C THR A 34 -2.58 14.77 17.71
N VAL A 35 -3.24 14.93 16.56
CA VAL A 35 -3.48 13.80 15.64
C VAL A 35 -2.19 13.49 14.89
N GLY A 36 -1.29 12.75 15.55
CA GLY A 36 -0.28 11.97 14.83
C GLY A 36 -1.00 10.99 13.90
N ALA A 37 -0.41 10.72 12.73
CA ALA A 37 -1.07 10.05 11.62
C ALA A 37 -1.70 8.71 12.05
N THR A 38 -3.01 8.74 12.32
CA THR A 38 -3.69 7.59 12.91
C THR A 38 -3.96 6.58 11.82
N THR A 39 -3.06 5.60 11.71
CA THR A 39 -3.08 4.54 10.71
C THR A 39 -4.47 3.89 10.62
N CYS A 40 -4.96 3.81 9.40
CA CYS A 40 -6.20 3.13 9.08
C CYS A 40 -5.99 1.59 9.10
N HIS A 41 -6.47 0.81 10.10
CA HIS A 41 -6.56 -0.69 10.04
C HIS A 41 -7.93 -1.28 10.48
N ARG A 42 -8.50 -2.26 9.74
CA ARG A 42 -9.89 -2.81 9.77
C ARG A 42 -10.92 -2.18 8.81
N VAL A 43 -10.91 -2.57 7.53
CA VAL A 43 -11.97 -3.40 6.92
C VAL A 43 -11.34 -4.76 6.63
N SER A 44 -12.12 -5.83 6.57
CA SER A 44 -11.63 -7.21 6.77
C SER A 44 -10.61 -7.68 5.72
N PRO A 45 -9.33 -7.81 6.12
CA PRO A 45 -8.75 -9.13 6.32
C PRO A 45 -7.91 -9.23 7.61
N THR A 46 -8.14 -8.34 8.57
CA THR A 46 -7.24 -8.12 9.72
C THR A 46 -7.50 -9.01 10.94
N GLN A 47 -7.67 -10.32 10.74
CA GLN A 47 -7.17 -11.28 11.74
C GLN A 47 -5.64 -11.41 11.60
N ASN A 48 -5.14 -11.28 10.37
CA ASN A 48 -3.71 -11.24 10.05
C ASN A 48 -3.26 -9.76 10.02
N LYS A 49 -2.17 -9.43 10.73
CA LYS A 49 -1.69 -8.05 10.94
C LYS A 49 -0.95 -7.50 9.71
N ILE A 50 -1.62 -7.43 8.58
CA ILE A 50 -1.06 -7.00 7.28
C ILE A 50 -1.30 -5.48 7.12
N PRO A 51 -0.26 -4.66 6.88
CA PRO A 51 -0.41 -3.25 6.55
C PRO A 51 -0.88 -3.07 5.10
N VAL A 52 -1.65 -2.01 4.86
CA VAL A 52 -2.04 -1.57 3.51
C VAL A 52 -1.56 -0.13 3.35
N LEU A 53 -0.79 0.13 2.30
CA LEU A 53 -0.09 1.40 2.10
C LEU A 53 -0.48 1.98 0.74
N SER A 54 -0.78 3.28 0.73
CA SER A 54 -1.14 4.00 -0.50
C SER A 54 -0.68 5.46 -0.40
N PRO A 55 0.53 5.80 -0.89
CA PRO A 55 1.03 7.17 -0.83
C PRO A 55 0.25 8.15 -1.72
N ALA A 56 -0.57 7.65 -2.64
CA ALA A 56 -1.48 8.42 -3.49
C ALA A 56 -2.95 8.30 -3.06
N LEU A 57 -3.24 8.18 -1.76
CA LEU A 57 -4.60 8.03 -1.23
C LEU A 57 -5.58 9.15 -1.64
N THR A 58 -5.05 10.33 -2.00
CA THR A 58 -5.82 11.48 -2.48
C THR A 58 -6.25 11.38 -3.95
N ASP A 59 -5.67 10.48 -4.73
CA ASP A 59 -5.95 10.32 -6.17
C ASP A 59 -7.14 9.35 -6.37
N GLY A 60 -8.34 9.85 -6.07
CA GLY A 60 -9.58 9.09 -6.21
C GLY A 60 -10.74 9.70 -5.43
N SER A 61 -11.90 9.04 -5.43
CA SER A 61 -13.14 9.55 -4.80
C SER A 61 -13.04 9.80 -3.29
N LEU A 62 -12.11 9.15 -2.60
CA LEU A 62 -11.79 9.45 -1.21
C LEU A 62 -11.12 10.84 -1.06
N GLY A 63 -10.28 11.22 -2.02
CA GLY A 63 -9.70 12.56 -2.14
C GLY A 63 -10.78 13.64 -2.29
N ASP A 64 -11.79 13.41 -3.13
CA ASP A 64 -12.95 14.33 -3.27
C ASP A 64 -13.67 14.52 -1.93
N MET A 65 -13.88 13.43 -1.18
CA MET A 65 -14.52 13.50 0.14
C MET A 65 -13.65 14.24 1.16
N ILE A 66 -12.33 14.05 1.13
CA ILE A 66 -11.36 14.78 1.97
C ILE A 66 -11.39 16.28 1.61
N PHE A 67 -11.42 16.61 0.32
CA PHE A 67 -11.54 17.98 -0.18
C PHE A 67 -12.84 18.64 0.32
N PHE A 68 -14.01 18.01 0.13
CA PHE A 68 -15.28 18.53 0.66
C PHE A 68 -15.33 18.57 2.19
N HIS A 69 -14.58 17.71 2.88
CA HIS A 69 -14.45 17.76 4.35
C HIS A 69 -13.64 18.98 4.79
N SER A 70 -12.55 19.31 4.09
CA SER A 70 -11.63 20.40 4.47
C SER A 70 -12.33 21.76 4.62
N TYR A 71 -13.29 22.08 3.74
CA TYR A 71 -14.10 23.31 3.84
C TYR A 71 -15.04 23.34 5.05
N LYS A 72 -15.49 22.18 5.53
CA LYS A 72 -16.44 22.06 6.65
C LYS A 72 -15.70 21.91 7.99
N ARG A 73 -14.53 21.28 7.96
CA ARG A 73 -13.65 20.97 9.10
C ARG A 73 -12.19 20.91 8.60
N PRO A 74 -11.47 22.04 8.60
CA PRO A 74 -10.04 22.02 8.33
C PRO A 74 -9.29 21.28 9.44
N GLY A 75 -8.14 20.69 9.11
CA GLY A 75 -7.23 20.04 10.08
C GLY A 75 -6.94 18.55 9.83
N LEU A 76 -7.53 17.92 8.81
CA LEU A 76 -7.06 16.60 8.37
C LEU A 76 -5.72 16.75 7.62
N VAL A 77 -4.67 16.12 8.14
CA VAL A 77 -3.35 16.04 7.52
C VAL A 77 -3.07 14.56 7.22
N LEU A 78 -2.63 14.28 6.00
CA LEU A 78 -2.12 12.96 5.60
C LEU A 78 -0.60 13.03 5.58
N ASP A 79 0.05 12.25 6.46
CA ASP A 79 1.51 12.10 6.43
C ASP A 79 1.88 10.83 5.67
N ILE A 80 2.58 11.00 4.55
CA ILE A 80 3.12 9.91 3.72
C ILE A 80 4.54 9.50 4.14
N VAL A 81 5.20 10.26 5.02
CA VAL A 81 6.56 10.00 5.49
C VAL A 81 6.57 8.84 6.48
N GLU A 82 5.56 8.73 7.36
CA GLU A 82 5.43 7.60 8.27
C GLU A 82 5.21 6.27 7.51
N ASP A 83 4.33 6.26 6.51
CA ASP A 83 4.11 5.11 5.62
C ASP A 83 5.40 4.70 4.86
N LEU A 84 6.14 5.68 4.34
CA LEU A 84 7.42 5.44 3.66
C LEU A 84 8.49 4.85 4.63
N ARG A 85 8.49 5.29 5.89
CA ARG A 85 9.35 4.69 6.92
C ARG A 85 8.91 3.25 7.20
N LEU A 86 7.62 2.99 7.31
CA LEU A 86 7.07 1.67 7.61
C LEU A 86 7.44 0.64 6.52
N ILE A 87 7.21 0.94 5.24
CA ILE A 87 7.50 -0.01 4.14
C ILE A 87 8.99 -0.31 4.02
N ASN A 88 9.84 0.73 4.08
CA ASN A 88 11.30 0.57 3.96
C ASN A 88 11.85 -0.22 5.16
N THR A 89 11.37 0.07 6.36
CA THR A 89 11.77 -0.63 7.60
C THR A 89 11.40 -2.12 7.53
N GLN A 90 10.21 -2.44 7.01
CA GLN A 90 9.79 -3.84 6.82
C GLN A 90 10.67 -4.59 5.80
N ALA A 91 11.04 -3.95 4.68
CA ALA A 91 11.94 -4.55 3.70
C ALA A 91 13.36 -4.76 4.27
N ILE A 92 13.91 -3.78 4.99
CA ILE A 92 15.26 -3.85 5.59
C ILE A 92 15.37 -5.00 6.59
N PHE A 93 14.39 -5.17 7.49
CA PHE A 93 14.43 -6.20 8.53
C PHE A 93 13.91 -7.58 8.07
N ALA A 94 13.47 -7.74 6.82
CA ALA A 94 13.01 -9.01 6.28
C ALA A 94 14.17 -9.91 5.85
N ALA A 95 14.25 -11.11 6.44
CA ALA A 95 15.27 -12.11 6.13
C ALA A 95 15.27 -12.54 4.64
N LYS A 96 14.09 -12.65 4.03
CA LYS A 96 13.87 -12.80 2.59
C LYS A 96 12.64 -12.01 2.17
N THR A 97 12.61 -11.50 0.95
CA THR A 97 11.43 -10.81 0.39
C THR A 97 11.03 -11.37 -0.97
N GLY A 98 9.71 -11.46 -1.18
CA GLY A 98 9.10 -11.79 -2.46
C GLY A 98 8.15 -10.68 -2.87
N MET A 99 8.17 -10.31 -4.15
CA MET A 99 7.26 -9.33 -4.74
C MET A 99 6.30 -10.03 -5.71
N ILE A 100 5.00 -9.84 -5.53
CA ILE A 100 3.99 -10.19 -6.54
C ILE A 100 3.30 -8.88 -6.91
N ILE A 101 3.46 -8.44 -8.16
CA ILE A 101 2.99 -7.14 -8.63
C ILE A 101 2.05 -7.34 -9.80
N LEU A 102 0.79 -6.94 -9.60
CA LEU A 102 -0.25 -6.93 -10.62
C LEU A 102 -0.33 -5.51 -11.19
N GLY A 103 -0.11 -5.35 -12.49
CA GLY A 103 -0.07 -4.05 -13.16
C GLY A 103 1.29 -3.35 -13.09
N GLY A 104 1.27 -2.03 -12.92
CA GLY A 104 2.43 -1.14 -13.06
C GLY A 104 2.28 0.16 -12.28
N GLY A 105 2.95 1.22 -12.73
CA GLY A 105 2.86 2.55 -12.14
C GLY A 105 3.36 2.60 -10.70
N LEU A 106 2.72 3.45 -9.88
CA LEU A 106 3.17 3.76 -8.53
C LEU A 106 3.33 2.52 -7.64
N VAL A 107 2.43 1.54 -7.72
CA VAL A 107 2.50 0.34 -6.88
C VAL A 107 3.71 -0.53 -7.21
N LYS A 108 4.08 -0.65 -8.50
CA LYS A 108 5.30 -1.35 -8.92
C LYS A 108 6.53 -0.64 -8.39
N HIS A 109 6.65 0.66 -8.64
CA HIS A 109 7.80 1.44 -8.23
C HIS A 109 7.97 1.47 -6.71
N HIS A 110 6.89 1.68 -5.95
CA HIS A 110 6.96 1.83 -4.49
C HIS A 110 7.41 0.54 -3.79
N ILE A 111 6.87 -0.63 -4.19
CA ILE A 111 7.26 -1.94 -3.64
C ILE A 111 8.71 -2.29 -4.03
N ALA A 112 9.09 -2.06 -5.29
CA ALA A 112 10.46 -2.31 -5.76
C ALA A 112 11.49 -1.38 -5.10
N ASN A 113 11.13 -0.12 -4.86
CA ASN A 113 11.99 0.85 -4.19
C ASN A 113 12.14 0.61 -2.68
N ALA A 114 11.15 -0.01 -2.02
CA ALA A 114 11.33 -0.50 -0.66
C ALA A 114 12.36 -1.65 -0.61
N ASN A 115 12.34 -2.54 -1.59
CA ASN A 115 13.30 -3.64 -1.70
C ASN A 115 14.71 -3.19 -2.15
N LEU A 116 14.85 -2.02 -2.76
CA LEU A 116 16.17 -1.41 -2.99
C LEU A 116 16.94 -1.20 -1.66
N MET A 117 16.24 -0.84 -0.58
CA MET A 117 16.85 -0.57 0.73
C MET A 117 17.50 -1.80 1.39
N ARG A 118 17.25 -3.01 0.88
CA ARG A 118 17.88 -4.28 1.31
C ARG A 118 18.81 -4.89 0.26
N ASN A 119 19.22 -4.12 -0.75
CA ASN A 119 19.96 -4.58 -1.95
C ASN A 119 19.18 -5.62 -2.79
N GLY A 120 17.86 -5.45 -2.88
CA GLY A 120 16.99 -6.15 -3.82
C GLY A 120 16.09 -7.23 -3.21
N ALA A 121 15.02 -7.57 -3.92
CA ALA A 121 14.15 -8.71 -3.58
C ALA A 121 14.75 -10.06 -4.02
N ASP A 122 14.47 -11.12 -3.25
CA ASP A 122 14.90 -12.49 -3.55
C ASP A 122 14.01 -13.16 -4.62
N PHE A 123 12.72 -12.82 -4.65
CA PHE A 123 11.75 -13.34 -5.62
C PHE A 123 10.90 -12.20 -6.19
N SER A 124 10.54 -12.29 -7.47
CA SER A 124 9.72 -11.26 -8.13
C SER A 124 8.87 -11.85 -9.26
N VAL A 125 7.55 -11.65 -9.17
CA VAL A 125 6.58 -12.03 -10.21
C VAL A 125 5.80 -10.79 -10.61
N TYR A 126 5.87 -10.41 -11.88
CA TYR A 126 5.12 -9.31 -12.47
C TYR A 126 4.05 -9.87 -13.41
N VAL A 127 2.79 -9.42 -13.27
CA VAL A 127 1.71 -9.73 -14.21
C VAL A 127 1.17 -8.41 -14.74
N ASN A 128 1.53 -8.04 -15.97
CA ASN A 128 1.04 -6.81 -16.57
C ASN A 128 0.99 -6.85 -18.10
N THR A 129 0.21 -5.93 -18.67
CA THR A 129 0.05 -5.74 -20.11
C THR A 129 1.01 -4.70 -20.69
N ALA A 130 1.85 -4.08 -19.85
CA ALA A 130 2.71 -2.96 -20.22
C ALA A 130 3.94 -3.41 -21.00
N GLN A 131 4.23 -2.71 -22.09
CA GLN A 131 5.33 -3.00 -23.01
C GLN A 131 6.52 -2.09 -22.73
N GLU A 132 7.72 -2.54 -23.11
CA GLU A 132 8.98 -1.84 -22.80
C GLU A 132 9.30 -0.66 -23.75
N PHE A 133 8.65 -0.58 -24.92
CA PHE A 133 9.04 0.35 -25.98
C PHE A 133 8.84 1.83 -25.61
N ASP A 134 8.01 2.10 -24.59
CA ASP A 134 7.73 3.45 -24.09
C ASP A 134 8.72 3.93 -23.03
N GLY A 135 9.67 3.07 -22.60
CA GLY A 135 10.64 3.38 -21.54
C GLY A 135 10.01 3.61 -20.16
N SER A 136 8.78 3.16 -19.92
CA SER A 136 8.07 3.36 -18.65
C SER A 136 8.50 2.35 -17.58
N ASP A 137 8.56 2.79 -16.31
CA ASP A 137 8.76 1.87 -15.17
C ASP A 137 7.67 0.79 -15.14
N SER A 138 6.44 1.09 -15.57
CA SER A 138 5.37 0.09 -15.76
C SER A 138 5.80 -1.05 -16.71
N GLY A 139 6.27 -0.68 -17.91
CA GLY A 139 6.70 -1.57 -18.98
C GLY A 139 8.01 -2.31 -18.72
N ALA A 140 8.91 -1.71 -17.93
CA ALA A 140 10.26 -2.19 -17.61
C ALA A 140 10.32 -3.70 -17.34
N ARG A 141 11.29 -4.37 -17.98
CA ARG A 141 11.62 -5.78 -17.72
C ARG A 141 12.15 -5.96 -16.29
N PRO A 142 12.05 -7.16 -15.69
CA PRO A 142 12.68 -7.40 -14.40
C PRO A 142 14.20 -7.19 -14.41
N ASP A 143 14.87 -7.41 -15.54
CA ASP A 143 16.31 -7.18 -15.72
C ASP A 143 16.71 -5.71 -15.46
N GLU A 144 15.83 -4.76 -15.76
CA GLU A 144 16.03 -3.35 -15.43
C GLU A 144 15.95 -3.13 -13.91
N ALA A 145 15.02 -3.79 -13.23
CA ALA A 145 14.96 -3.74 -11.77
C ALA A 145 16.18 -4.40 -11.10
N VAL A 146 16.85 -5.36 -11.77
CA VAL A 146 18.15 -5.89 -11.34
C VAL A 146 19.27 -4.85 -11.50
N SER A 147 19.31 -4.09 -12.60
CA SER A 147 20.37 -3.08 -12.82
C SER A 147 20.35 -1.94 -11.78
N TRP A 148 19.16 -1.59 -11.29
CA TRP A 148 18.98 -0.65 -10.18
C TRP A 148 19.24 -1.24 -8.79
N GLY A 149 19.38 -2.57 -8.65
CA GLY A 149 19.44 -3.25 -7.34
C GLY A 149 18.09 -3.34 -6.60
N LYS A 150 16.96 -3.12 -7.30
CA LYS A 150 15.58 -3.34 -6.79
C LYS A 150 15.23 -4.83 -6.71
N ILE A 151 15.84 -5.66 -7.58
CA ILE A 151 15.85 -7.12 -7.54
C ILE A 151 17.30 -7.58 -7.39
N ARG A 152 17.56 -8.67 -6.67
CA ARG A 152 18.92 -9.23 -6.55
C ARG A 152 19.38 -9.89 -7.85
N VAL A 153 20.70 -9.89 -8.09
CA VAL A 153 21.32 -10.53 -9.28
C VAL A 153 21.19 -12.06 -9.27
N ASP A 154 21.03 -12.68 -8.11
CA ASP A 154 20.82 -14.13 -7.92
C ASP A 154 19.34 -14.54 -7.90
N ALA A 155 18.40 -13.60 -8.08
CA ALA A 155 16.98 -13.88 -8.14
C ALA A 155 16.57 -14.48 -9.50
N THR A 156 15.45 -15.21 -9.52
CA THR A 156 14.82 -15.71 -10.75
C THR A 156 13.49 -14.96 -10.99
N PRO A 157 13.53 -13.71 -11.50
CA PRO A 157 12.31 -12.94 -11.70
C PRO A 157 11.53 -13.39 -12.94
N VAL A 158 10.20 -13.29 -12.88
CA VAL A 158 9.30 -13.65 -13.98
C VAL A 158 8.37 -12.49 -14.31
N LYS A 159 8.21 -12.17 -15.60
CA LYS A 159 7.18 -11.24 -16.10
C LYS A 159 6.22 -11.98 -17.04
N VAL A 160 4.94 -12.00 -16.69
CA VAL A 160 3.85 -12.52 -17.50
C VAL A 160 3.16 -11.38 -18.22
N TYR A 161 3.20 -11.41 -19.55
CA TYR A 161 2.56 -10.43 -20.44
C TYR A 161 1.09 -10.80 -20.65
N ALA A 162 0.24 -10.51 -19.67
CA ALA A 162 -1.18 -10.85 -19.69
C ALA A 162 -2.00 -9.91 -18.79
N ASP A 163 -3.32 -9.96 -18.94
CA ASP A 163 -4.25 -9.32 -18.02
C ASP A 163 -4.25 -10.07 -16.67
N ALA A 164 -4.14 -9.31 -15.57
CA ALA A 164 -4.15 -9.85 -14.22
C ALA A 164 -5.49 -10.55 -13.88
N SER A 165 -6.61 -10.12 -14.46
CA SER A 165 -7.92 -10.75 -14.25
C SER A 165 -8.00 -12.19 -14.77
N LEU A 166 -7.19 -12.55 -15.77
CA LEU A 166 -7.11 -13.90 -16.32
C LEU A 166 -6.10 -14.78 -15.57
N VAL A 167 -4.90 -14.24 -15.32
CA VAL A 167 -3.77 -15.03 -14.78
C VAL A 167 -3.78 -15.12 -13.26
N PHE A 168 -4.18 -14.06 -12.55
CA PHE A 168 -4.10 -14.05 -11.09
C PHE A 168 -5.00 -15.09 -10.41
N PRO A 169 -6.25 -15.36 -10.85
CA PRO A 169 -7.07 -16.43 -10.29
C PRO A 169 -6.44 -17.82 -10.47
N LEU A 170 -5.75 -18.06 -11.59
CA LEU A 170 -5.04 -19.31 -11.85
C LEU A 170 -3.79 -19.45 -10.96
N LEU A 171 -3.02 -18.37 -10.82
CA LEU A 171 -1.83 -18.32 -9.95
C LEU A 171 -2.15 -18.56 -8.46
N VAL A 172 -3.37 -18.26 -8.04
CA VAL A 172 -3.85 -18.47 -6.65
C VAL A 172 -4.49 -19.87 -6.46
N ALA A 173 -4.79 -20.59 -7.55
CA ALA A 173 -5.45 -21.89 -7.50
C ALA A 173 -4.47 -23.09 -7.48
N GLU A 174 -3.23 -22.88 -7.95
CA GLU A 174 -2.12 -23.86 -7.95
C GLU A 174 -1.26 -23.76 -6.68
#